data_AF-A0A8H6PQW6-F1
#
_entry.id   AF-A0A8H6PQW6-F1
#
_cell.length_a   1.000
_cell.length_b   1.000
_cell.length_c   1.000
_cell.angle_alpha   90.00
_cell.angle_beta   90.00
_cell.angle_gamma   90.00
#
_symmetry.space_group_name_H-M   'P 1'
#
loop_
_entity.id
_entity.type
_entity.pdbx_description
1 polymer ?
#
loop_
_entity_poly.entity_id
_entity_poly.type
_entity_poly.pdbx_seq_one_letter_code
_entity_poly.pdbx_strand_id
1 'polypeptide(L)'
;MENLLSAMHSFIGSTAASESAVNVLQILHGDGVSSSTSSSNTTLATPARTTLGFSDGPNLATDAIEYSLSTPAPSPNQADERLNFFRSRMLPSFPFIDLTPDMTSCYLRQNRPFLLQAIHTVTTFSTQERLTQVEELKHLLFTSALLKVQSNIDLLLGLLTYLAWSTDPFLGRADLVSRLMMLAISLVYDLRLFKPSSPYVQIVMTMTQGQADDNDQSHNDETPYILLERQRAVLACFILSSNIATHLGRQDALRWTPQMEEALQVLTISEACPADRLFISQVRLQLLKQRADDVRQQDEARTGTAPAAASAPRLLYLKSLRRELHELTSLFPHDLPQLDILKAHAQYVELHINQLAYSVRPDSPPLNLSGVLGFERLECLWRSVENIKSWLDYFYQIPCSNLVGQPFHFWSQMVLTVTLLKYLSVLEDPEWDCQAVRNTVHLISTMDCMLQKLDLSGKEPELQCDDHLLKFLSKLLTRCRQWAEARHDEETRPCQTASPDTTSHNHHIPDLDQMVWMQSMDLGDDQWFENVLGMPTTFY
;
A
#
# COMPACT_ATOMS: atom_id res chain seq x y z
N MET A 1 44.73 18.67 -5.45
CA MET A 1 44.28 20.04 -5.78
C MET A 1 44.65 20.42 -7.21
N GLU A 2 45.82 20.00 -7.72
CA GLU A 2 46.30 20.30 -9.09
C GLU A 2 45.37 19.80 -10.21
N ASN A 3 44.72 18.64 -10.04
CA ASN A 3 43.76 18.11 -11.03
C ASN A 3 42.57 19.06 -11.29
N LEU A 4 42.20 19.92 -10.34
CA LEU A 4 41.09 20.88 -10.50
C LEU A 4 41.49 22.04 -11.43
N LEU A 5 42.74 22.50 -11.33
CA LEU A 5 43.28 23.56 -12.19
C LEU A 5 43.44 23.10 -13.64
N SER A 6 43.85 21.83 -13.84
CA SER A 6 43.99 21.25 -15.18
C SER A 6 42.65 21.23 -15.94
N ALA A 7 41.55 20.88 -15.27
CA ALA A 7 40.21 20.91 -15.87
C ALA A 7 39.72 22.33 -16.20
N MET A 8 40.04 23.34 -15.38
CA MET A 8 39.62 24.73 -15.62
C MET A 8 40.32 25.36 -16.84
N HIS A 9 41.56 24.98 -17.13
CA HIS A 9 42.27 25.47 -18.33
C HIS A 9 41.69 24.92 -19.65
N SER A 10 40.90 23.85 -19.63
CA SER A 10 40.18 23.34 -20.80
C SER A 10 39.03 24.25 -21.27
N PHE A 11 38.55 25.18 -20.44
CA PHE A 11 37.33 25.97 -20.70
C PHE A 11 37.56 27.37 -21.29
N ILE A 12 38.81 27.81 -21.43
CA ILE A 12 39.16 29.19 -21.87
C ILE A 12 39.66 29.22 -23.33
N GLY A 13 39.84 28.06 -23.97
CA GLY A 13 40.52 27.92 -25.27
C GLY A 13 39.64 27.64 -26.49
N SER A 14 38.50 28.33 -26.69
CA SER A 14 37.86 28.42 -28.03
C SER A 14 36.73 29.47 -28.08
N THR A 15 37.04 30.66 -28.61
CA THR A 15 36.03 31.63 -29.09
C THR A 15 36.48 32.28 -30.39
N ALA A 16 35.82 31.94 -31.51
CA ALA A 16 35.90 32.70 -32.76
C ALA A 16 34.70 32.42 -33.70
N ALA A 17 34.01 33.48 -34.13
CA ALA A 17 33.01 33.59 -35.22
C ALA A 17 31.75 32.68 -35.15
N SER A 18 30.51 33.17 -35.28
CA SER A 18 30.02 34.22 -36.17
C SER A 18 28.66 34.80 -35.71
N GLU A 19 28.20 35.86 -36.36
CA GLU A 19 27.10 36.74 -35.95
C GLU A 19 25.72 36.34 -36.53
N SER A 20 24.66 36.53 -35.72
CA SER A 20 23.41 37.27 -36.05
C SER A 20 22.34 36.90 -35.00
N ALA A 21 21.55 37.75 -34.33
CA ALA A 21 21.21 39.18 -34.29
C ALA A 21 19.67 39.32 -34.32
N VAL A 22 19.11 40.35 -33.65
CA VAL A 22 17.70 40.82 -33.74
C VAL A 22 16.63 39.96 -33.04
N ASN A 23 15.68 40.46 -32.22
CA ASN A 23 15.53 41.73 -31.47
C ASN A 23 14.34 41.63 -30.48
N VAL A 24 14.18 42.72 -29.70
CA VAL A 24 12.92 43.35 -29.21
C VAL A 24 12.72 43.35 -27.68
N LEU A 25 12.55 44.58 -27.16
CA LEU A 25 12.35 44.98 -25.77
C LEU A 25 10.86 45.20 -25.45
N GLN A 26 10.52 45.23 -24.15
CA GLN A 26 9.80 46.30 -23.40
C GLN A 26 9.08 45.66 -22.20
N ILE A 27 9.47 45.93 -20.94
CA ILE A 27 9.42 47.18 -20.16
C ILE A 27 7.98 47.67 -19.92
N LEU A 28 7.55 47.58 -18.67
CA LEU A 28 6.77 48.63 -18.00
C LEU A 28 7.32 48.87 -16.58
N HIS A 29 7.59 50.14 -16.27
CA HIS A 29 7.67 50.67 -14.90
C HIS A 29 6.27 50.61 -14.24
N GLY A 30 6.10 50.72 -12.92
CA GLY A 30 7.06 50.92 -11.83
C GLY A 30 6.34 51.57 -10.65
N ASP A 31 6.99 51.65 -9.49
CA ASP A 31 6.91 52.77 -8.53
C ASP A 31 7.68 52.39 -7.26
N GLY A 32 8.34 53.38 -6.65
CA GLY A 32 9.08 53.19 -5.41
C GLY A 32 8.91 54.39 -4.49
N VAL A 33 8.94 54.14 -3.18
CA VAL A 33 9.18 55.17 -2.17
C VAL A 33 10.22 54.64 -1.19
N SER A 34 11.23 55.46 -0.93
CA SER A 34 12.39 55.15 -0.10
C SER A 34 12.23 55.72 1.31
N SER A 35 12.81 55.04 2.31
CA SER A 35 13.36 55.74 3.48
C SER A 35 14.56 54.98 4.06
N SER A 36 15.72 55.62 4.01
CA SER A 36 16.94 55.25 4.73
C SER A 36 16.89 55.77 6.19
N THR A 37 17.82 55.54 7.12
CA THR A 37 19.30 55.59 7.00
C THR A 37 19.99 55.11 8.30
N SER A 38 21.25 54.65 8.21
CA SER A 38 22.32 54.73 9.25
C SER A 38 22.17 53.87 10.52
N SER A 39 23.20 53.28 11.14
CA SER A 39 24.62 52.88 10.85
C SER A 39 25.09 52.12 12.13
N SER A 40 26.10 51.25 12.24
CA SER A 40 27.51 51.30 11.82
C SER A 40 28.23 49.96 12.13
N ASN A 41 29.13 49.54 11.24
CA ASN A 41 30.47 48.94 11.43
C ASN A 41 30.81 47.79 12.44
N THR A 42 31.61 46.85 11.90
CA THR A 42 32.82 46.17 12.44
C THR A 42 32.77 44.90 13.35
N THR A 43 33.16 43.78 12.72
CA THR A 43 34.29 42.87 13.09
C THR A 43 34.11 41.70 14.09
N LEU A 44 34.65 40.55 13.67
CA LEU A 44 34.93 39.29 14.37
C LEU A 44 35.38 39.40 15.84
N ALA A 45 34.91 38.46 16.69
CA ALA A 45 35.75 37.70 17.63
C ALA A 45 35.03 36.47 18.23
N THR A 46 35.67 35.30 18.21
CA THR A 46 35.49 34.21 19.20
C THR A 46 36.23 34.61 20.50
N PRO A 47 35.79 34.20 21.71
CA PRO A 47 36.02 32.85 22.26
C PRO A 47 34.74 32.33 23.00
N ALA A 48 34.69 31.38 23.95
CA ALA A 48 35.70 30.64 24.73
C ALA A 48 35.18 29.25 25.22
N ARG A 49 35.99 28.55 26.03
CA ARG A 49 35.62 27.45 26.94
C ARG A 49 35.71 27.93 28.39
N THR A 50 35.08 27.22 29.32
CA THR A 50 35.60 27.07 30.71
C THR A 50 35.55 25.60 31.14
N THR A 51 36.57 25.20 31.92
CA THR A 51 36.98 23.82 32.27
C THR A 51 36.54 23.38 33.66
N LEU A 52 36.59 22.05 33.92
CA LEU A 52 37.01 21.32 35.16
C LEU A 52 36.38 19.90 35.12
N GLY A 53 37.00 18.80 35.53
CA GLY A 53 38.36 18.46 36.00
C GLY A 53 38.42 16.92 36.26
N PHE A 54 39.58 16.27 36.09
CA PHE A 54 39.73 14.80 36.16
C PHE A 54 40.26 14.31 37.54
N SER A 55 39.87 13.12 37.98
CA SER A 55 40.56 12.32 39.01
C SER A 55 40.21 10.81 38.89
N ASP A 56 40.94 9.95 39.60
CA ASP A 56 41.30 8.59 39.14
C ASP A 56 40.41 7.39 39.53
N GLY A 57 40.23 6.47 38.57
CA GLY A 57 40.15 5.00 38.73
C GLY A 57 38.91 4.36 39.41
N PRO A 58 38.79 3.00 39.41
CA PRO A 58 39.67 2.00 38.80
C PRO A 58 38.98 1.05 37.79
N ASN A 59 39.76 0.11 37.24
CA ASN A 59 39.40 -0.92 36.26
C ASN A 59 38.08 -1.69 36.56
N LEU A 60 37.29 -1.92 35.51
CA LEU A 60 36.29 -3.00 35.41
C LEU A 60 36.45 -3.72 34.06
N ALA A 61 36.29 -5.03 34.08
CA ALA A 61 36.68 -5.91 32.99
C ALA A 61 35.82 -5.75 31.73
N THR A 62 36.42 -6.03 30.58
CA THR A 62 35.76 -6.03 29.27
C THR A 62 34.92 -7.30 29.08
N ASP A 63 33.74 -7.36 29.68
CA ASP A 63 32.70 -8.32 29.29
C ASP A 63 32.09 -7.87 27.96
N ALA A 64 32.73 -8.28 26.86
CA ALA A 64 32.12 -8.24 25.54
C ALA A 64 31.01 -9.30 25.49
N ILE A 65 29.76 -8.88 25.71
CA ILE A 65 28.59 -9.76 25.53
C ILE A 65 28.40 -10.03 24.04
N GLU A 66 29.03 -11.10 23.54
CA GLU A 66 28.70 -11.71 22.26
C GLU A 66 27.26 -12.23 22.31
N TYR A 67 26.32 -11.44 21.77
CA TYR A 67 24.94 -11.88 21.49
C TYR A 67 24.91 -12.90 20.35
N SER A 68 25.39 -14.11 20.61
CA SER A 68 25.20 -15.27 19.74
C SER A 68 23.79 -15.82 19.87
N LEU A 69 22.80 -15.11 19.31
CA LEU A 69 21.44 -15.62 19.11
C LEU A 69 21.45 -16.72 18.05
N SER A 70 21.76 -17.93 18.48
CA SER A 70 21.65 -19.15 17.67
C SER A 70 20.24 -19.71 17.77
N THR A 71 19.28 -19.08 17.10
CA THR A 71 18.00 -19.73 16.79
C THR A 71 18.32 -20.94 15.91
N PRO A 72 17.95 -22.18 16.27
CA PRO A 72 18.35 -23.36 15.51
C PRO A 72 17.74 -23.27 14.11
N ALA A 73 18.60 -23.27 13.08
CA ALA A 73 18.13 -23.21 11.70
C ALA A 73 17.14 -24.35 11.44
N PRO A 74 15.97 -24.09 10.82
CA PRO A 74 14.97 -25.11 10.57
C PRO A 74 15.59 -26.26 9.78
N SER A 75 15.15 -27.49 10.08
CA SER A 75 15.69 -28.66 9.39
C SER A 75 15.54 -28.52 7.87
N PRO A 76 16.48 -29.02 7.04
CA PRO A 76 16.45 -28.78 5.60
C PRO A 76 15.10 -29.10 4.95
N ASN A 77 14.45 -30.18 5.41
CA ASN A 77 13.13 -30.61 4.96
C ASN A 77 12.03 -29.56 5.22
N GLN A 78 12.00 -28.97 6.43
CA GLN A 78 11.01 -27.94 6.78
C GLN A 78 11.20 -26.63 6.00
N ALA A 79 12.44 -26.29 5.64
CA ALA A 79 12.72 -25.12 4.79
C ALA A 79 12.15 -25.33 3.38
N ASP A 80 12.39 -26.49 2.77
CA ASP A 80 11.85 -26.81 1.44
C ASP A 80 10.32 -27.00 1.46
N GLU A 81 9.72 -27.52 2.54
CA GLU A 81 8.26 -27.54 2.74
C GLU A 81 7.66 -26.12 2.73
N ARG A 82 8.22 -25.18 3.52
CA ARG A 82 7.78 -23.78 3.55
C ARG A 82 7.93 -23.09 2.19
N LEU A 83 9.07 -23.27 1.53
CA LEU A 83 9.31 -22.73 0.19
C LEU A 83 8.32 -23.29 -0.85
N ASN A 84 8.01 -24.59 -0.77
CA ASN A 84 7.04 -25.23 -1.66
C ASN A 84 5.61 -24.74 -1.38
N PHE A 85 5.22 -24.53 -0.13
CA PHE A 85 3.94 -23.89 0.19
C PHE A 85 3.87 -22.47 -0.39
N PHE A 86 4.90 -21.64 -0.16
CA PHE A 86 4.95 -20.28 -0.71
C PHE A 86 4.81 -20.28 -2.24
N ARG A 87 5.60 -21.11 -2.94
CA ARG A 87 5.59 -21.24 -4.41
C ARG A 87 4.23 -21.72 -4.95
N SER A 88 3.55 -22.65 -4.27
CA SER A 88 2.35 -23.32 -4.80
C SER A 88 1.02 -22.74 -4.32
N ARG A 89 0.98 -22.06 -3.17
CA ARG A 89 -0.26 -21.58 -2.53
C ARG A 89 -0.30 -20.06 -2.36
N MET A 90 0.84 -19.41 -2.09
CA MET A 90 0.91 -17.96 -1.83
C MET A 90 1.20 -17.18 -3.11
N LEU A 91 2.35 -17.43 -3.72
CA LEU A 91 2.86 -16.74 -4.91
C LEU A 91 1.86 -16.70 -6.09
N PRO A 92 1.07 -17.75 -6.39
CA PRO A 92 0.07 -17.68 -7.47
C PRO A 92 -1.03 -16.64 -7.25
N SER A 93 -1.24 -16.15 -6.02
CA SER A 93 -2.22 -15.10 -5.71
C SER A 93 -1.66 -13.69 -6.01
N PHE A 94 -0.34 -13.52 -5.99
CA PHE A 94 0.35 -12.26 -6.29
C PHE A 94 1.75 -12.55 -6.88
N PRO A 95 1.84 -12.92 -8.18
CA PRO A 95 3.06 -13.50 -8.74
C PRO A 95 4.04 -12.45 -9.26
N PHE A 96 4.71 -11.75 -8.34
CA PHE A 96 5.79 -10.79 -8.68
C PHE A 96 7.20 -11.38 -8.62
N ILE A 97 7.34 -12.66 -8.27
CA ILE A 97 8.62 -13.38 -8.26
C ILE A 97 8.46 -14.62 -9.15
N ASP A 98 9.47 -14.90 -9.97
CA ASP A 98 9.53 -16.12 -10.78
C ASP A 98 10.36 -17.18 -10.04
N LEU A 99 9.74 -17.94 -9.14
CA LEU A 99 10.42 -18.98 -8.36
C LEU A 99 10.41 -20.32 -9.10
N THR A 100 11.35 -20.50 -10.03
CA THR A 100 11.51 -21.74 -10.79
C THR A 100 11.75 -22.96 -9.89
N PRO A 101 11.45 -24.19 -10.34
CA PRO A 101 11.56 -25.40 -9.49
C PRO A 101 12.98 -25.72 -9.02
N ASP A 102 14.00 -25.29 -9.75
CA ASP A 102 15.43 -25.45 -9.42
C ASP A 102 15.91 -24.50 -8.31
N MET A 103 15.18 -23.42 -8.01
CA MET A 103 15.44 -22.56 -6.85
C MET A 103 15.03 -23.24 -5.55
N THR A 104 15.87 -24.15 -5.07
CA THR A 104 15.73 -24.83 -3.77
C THR A 104 16.02 -23.89 -2.59
N SER A 105 15.65 -24.28 -1.36
CA SER A 105 16.02 -23.50 -0.17
C SER A 105 17.53 -23.41 0.03
N CYS A 106 18.29 -24.38 -0.47
CA CYS A 106 19.75 -24.33 -0.50
C CYS A 106 20.26 -23.23 -1.43
N TYR A 107 19.72 -23.15 -2.65
CA TYR A 107 20.05 -22.10 -3.61
C TYR A 107 19.71 -20.71 -3.06
N LEU A 108 18.50 -20.53 -2.51
CA LEU A 108 18.09 -19.25 -1.93
C LEU A 108 18.94 -18.89 -0.70
N ARG A 109 19.30 -19.84 0.17
CA ARG A 109 20.18 -19.58 1.33
C ARG A 109 21.56 -19.03 0.92
N GLN A 110 22.07 -19.41 -0.26
CA GLN A 110 23.36 -18.95 -0.77
C GLN A 110 23.26 -17.63 -1.54
N ASN A 111 22.21 -17.47 -2.37
CA ASN A 111 22.13 -16.37 -3.35
C ASN A 111 21.14 -15.27 -2.96
N ARG A 112 20.10 -15.60 -2.19
CA ARG A 112 18.97 -14.74 -1.81
C ARG A 112 18.53 -14.99 -0.34
N PRO A 113 19.45 -14.85 0.64
CA PRO A 113 19.20 -15.24 2.03
C PRO A 113 18.12 -14.39 2.70
N PHE A 114 17.96 -13.11 2.34
CA PHE A 114 16.94 -12.26 2.93
C PHE A 114 15.54 -12.62 2.41
N LEU A 115 15.40 -12.90 1.11
CA LEU A 115 14.16 -13.43 0.54
C LEU A 115 13.77 -14.77 1.18
N LEU A 116 14.73 -15.68 1.41
CA LEU A 116 14.44 -16.95 2.10
C LEU A 116 13.90 -16.72 3.53
N GLN A 117 14.51 -15.82 4.30
CA GLN A 117 14.05 -15.50 5.65
C GLN A 117 12.66 -14.85 5.63
N ALA A 118 12.38 -13.96 4.67
CA ALA A 118 11.06 -13.38 4.48
C ALA A 118 10.01 -14.45 4.14
N ILE A 119 10.33 -15.40 3.24
CA ILE A 119 9.47 -16.55 2.91
C ILE A 119 9.18 -17.40 4.15
N HIS A 120 10.18 -17.73 4.97
CA HIS A 120 9.96 -18.43 6.25
C HIS A 120 9.06 -17.65 7.22
N THR A 121 9.23 -16.33 7.29
CA THR A 121 8.45 -15.46 8.17
C THR A 121 6.97 -15.42 7.76
N VAL A 122 6.68 -15.26 6.46
CA VAL A 122 5.28 -15.20 5.98
C VAL A 122 4.59 -16.57 5.89
N THR A 123 5.36 -17.66 5.85
CA THR A 123 4.84 -19.05 5.94
C THR A 123 4.74 -19.57 7.38
N THR A 124 5.07 -18.73 8.37
CA THR A 124 4.83 -19.04 9.79
C THR A 124 3.43 -18.52 10.15
N PHE A 125 2.48 -19.44 10.34
CA PHE A 125 1.07 -19.09 10.52
C PHE A 125 0.70 -18.66 11.94
N SER A 126 1.32 -19.26 12.96
CA SER A 126 1.18 -18.78 14.34
C SER A 126 1.69 -17.35 14.43
N THR A 127 0.85 -16.48 14.99
CA THR A 127 1.16 -15.07 15.13
C THR A 127 2.27 -14.86 16.16
N GLN A 128 2.23 -15.58 17.29
CA GLN A 128 3.28 -15.53 18.31
C GLN A 128 4.66 -15.93 17.73
N GLU A 129 4.73 -17.03 17.00
CA GLU A 129 6.00 -17.52 16.42
C GLU A 129 6.48 -16.61 15.27
N ARG A 130 5.57 -16.09 14.45
CA ARG A 130 5.87 -15.11 13.40
C ARG A 130 6.42 -13.81 13.99
N LEU A 131 5.85 -13.29 15.09
CA LEU A 131 6.31 -12.06 15.74
C LEU A 131 7.80 -12.12 16.13
N THR A 132 8.27 -13.27 16.63
CA THR A 132 9.70 -13.46 16.93
C THR A 132 10.57 -13.38 15.66
N GLN A 133 10.16 -14.06 14.58
CA GLN A 133 10.88 -14.02 13.30
C GLN A 133 10.85 -12.62 12.65
N VAL A 134 9.79 -11.84 12.87
CA VAL A 134 9.69 -10.44 12.40
C VAL A 134 10.77 -9.56 13.02
N GLU A 135 11.08 -9.71 14.31
CA GLU A 135 12.15 -8.95 14.94
C GLU A 135 13.55 -9.34 14.42
N GLU A 136 13.79 -10.63 14.16
CA GLU A 136 15.01 -11.08 13.48
C GLU A 136 15.11 -10.49 12.05
N LEU A 137 14.04 -10.57 11.27
CA LEU A 137 13.97 -10.04 9.90
C LEU A 137 14.19 -8.52 9.87
N LYS A 138 13.59 -7.78 10.80
CA LYS A 138 13.82 -6.33 10.99
C LYS A 138 15.28 -6.04 11.31
N HIS A 139 15.89 -6.78 12.24
CA HIS A 139 17.30 -6.56 12.61
C HIS A 139 18.24 -6.79 11.41
N LEU A 140 18.01 -7.83 10.62
CA LEU A 140 18.74 -8.10 9.38
C LEU A 140 18.54 -6.99 8.35
N LEU A 141 17.30 -6.54 8.15
CA LEU A 141 16.95 -5.47 7.21
C LEU A 141 17.60 -4.14 7.58
N PHE A 142 17.49 -3.70 8.84
CA PHE A 142 18.10 -2.45 9.31
C PHE A 142 19.63 -2.51 9.24
N THR A 143 20.23 -3.65 9.59
CA THR A 143 21.68 -3.85 9.48
C THR A 143 22.14 -3.74 8.03
N SER A 144 21.45 -4.37 7.09
CA SER A 144 21.84 -4.36 5.67
C SER A 144 21.53 -3.01 4.99
N ALA A 145 20.29 -2.52 5.10
CA ALA A 145 19.84 -1.35 4.36
C ALA A 145 20.27 -0.01 4.99
N LEU A 146 20.37 0.11 6.32
CA LEU A 146 20.73 1.38 6.99
C LEU A 146 22.17 1.41 7.51
N LEU A 147 22.66 0.36 8.17
CA LEU A 147 24.02 0.37 8.73
C LEU A 147 25.09 0.09 7.67
N LYS A 148 24.83 -0.86 6.76
CA LYS A 148 25.74 -1.21 5.64
C LYS A 148 25.40 -0.50 4.33
N VAL A 149 24.28 0.23 4.27
CA VAL A 149 23.78 0.97 3.10
C VAL A 149 23.74 0.10 1.84
N GLN A 150 23.24 -1.14 1.99
CA GLN A 150 23.13 -2.11 0.89
C GLN A 150 21.75 -2.00 0.24
N SER A 151 21.74 -1.73 -1.07
CA SER A 151 20.55 -1.77 -1.91
C SER A 151 20.75 -2.83 -2.99
N ASN A 152 20.11 -4.00 -2.81
CA ASN A 152 20.20 -5.14 -3.70
C ASN A 152 18.81 -5.77 -3.92
N ILE A 153 18.66 -6.59 -4.97
CA ILE A 153 17.36 -7.19 -5.35
C ILE A 153 16.86 -8.24 -4.35
N ASP A 154 17.74 -8.89 -3.57
CA ASP A 154 17.34 -9.80 -2.49
C ASP A 154 16.61 -9.07 -1.37
N LEU A 155 17.17 -7.95 -0.90
CA LEU A 155 16.56 -7.08 0.10
C LEU A 155 15.20 -6.54 -0.37
N LEU A 156 15.11 -6.08 -1.62
CA LEU A 156 13.86 -5.59 -2.19
C LEU A 156 12.81 -6.70 -2.28
N LEU A 157 13.12 -7.86 -2.88
CA LEU A 157 12.15 -8.95 -3.04
C LEU A 157 11.71 -9.54 -1.69
N GLY A 158 12.63 -9.72 -0.74
CA GLY A 158 12.28 -10.17 0.60
C GLY A 158 11.40 -9.16 1.34
N LEU A 159 11.66 -7.86 1.20
CA LEU A 159 10.85 -6.82 1.84
C LEU A 159 9.46 -6.71 1.20
N LEU A 160 9.35 -6.79 -0.13
CA LEU A 160 8.06 -6.85 -0.82
C LEU A 160 7.29 -8.13 -0.48
N THR A 161 7.98 -9.27 -0.32
CA THR A 161 7.38 -10.54 0.15
C THR A 161 6.80 -10.38 1.54
N TYR A 162 7.57 -9.79 2.47
CA TYR A 162 7.08 -9.51 3.81
C TYR A 162 5.86 -8.59 3.79
N LEU A 163 5.93 -7.46 3.06
CA LEU A 163 4.84 -6.49 2.95
C LEU A 163 3.57 -7.10 2.31
N ALA A 164 3.72 -7.99 1.33
CA ALA A 164 2.59 -8.63 0.64
C ALA A 164 1.77 -9.60 1.51
N TRP A 165 2.40 -10.30 2.47
CA TRP A 165 1.74 -11.30 3.33
C TRP A 165 1.87 -10.99 4.84
N SER A 166 2.23 -9.76 5.21
CA SER A 166 2.26 -9.33 6.61
C SER A 166 0.85 -9.27 7.21
N THR A 167 0.73 -9.71 8.46
CA THR A 167 -0.48 -9.55 9.28
C THR A 167 -0.42 -8.36 10.23
N ASP A 168 0.68 -7.61 10.23
CA ASP A 168 0.91 -6.47 11.14
C ASP A 168 -0.20 -5.41 11.11
N PRO A 169 -0.83 -5.08 9.95
CA PRO A 169 -1.92 -4.09 9.90
C PRO A 169 -3.18 -4.52 10.65
N PHE A 170 -3.32 -5.81 10.96
CA PHE A 170 -4.46 -6.36 11.72
C PHE A 170 -4.13 -6.52 13.21
N LEU A 171 -2.92 -6.15 13.64
CA LEU A 171 -2.35 -6.41 14.98
C LEU A 171 -1.63 -5.17 15.53
N GLY A 172 -2.27 -4.00 15.38
CA GLY A 172 -1.81 -2.72 15.94
C GLY A 172 -0.52 -2.15 15.34
N ARG A 173 0.07 -2.80 14.32
CA ARG A 173 1.42 -2.50 13.79
C ARG A 173 1.39 -2.00 12.33
N ALA A 174 0.31 -1.29 11.98
CA ALA A 174 0.14 -0.61 10.69
C ALA A 174 1.29 0.40 10.41
N ASP A 175 1.82 1.04 11.45
CA ASP A 175 2.91 2.01 11.36
C ASP A 175 4.24 1.39 10.90
N LEU A 176 4.53 0.15 11.33
CA LEU A 176 5.69 -0.62 10.89
C LEU A 176 5.62 -0.88 9.38
N VAL A 177 4.44 -1.30 8.89
CA VAL A 177 4.21 -1.58 7.46
C VAL A 177 4.36 -0.32 6.61
N SER A 178 3.89 0.85 7.05
CA SER A 178 4.15 2.12 6.36
C SER A 178 5.66 2.42 6.28
N ARG A 179 6.38 2.36 7.41
CA ARG A 179 7.84 2.62 7.44
C ARG A 179 8.62 1.67 6.53
N LEU A 180 8.27 0.38 6.54
CA LEU A 180 8.87 -0.65 5.71
C LEU A 180 8.56 -0.45 4.22
N MET A 181 7.36 0.03 3.87
CA MET A 181 7.03 0.39 2.49
C MET A 181 7.83 1.60 2.00
N MET A 182 8.05 2.63 2.84
CA MET A 182 8.93 3.75 2.47
C MET A 182 10.37 3.29 2.22
N LEU A 183 10.87 2.32 3.00
CA LEU A 183 12.17 1.70 2.76
C LEU A 183 12.21 0.87 1.46
N ALA A 184 11.14 0.13 1.15
CA ALA A 184 11.04 -0.57 -0.14
C ALA A 184 11.02 0.43 -1.32
N ILE A 185 10.33 1.56 -1.19
CA ILE A 185 10.35 2.63 -2.19
C ILE A 185 11.77 3.20 -2.35
N SER A 186 12.50 3.49 -1.27
CA SER A 186 13.88 3.99 -1.38
C SER A 186 14.81 2.96 -2.02
N LEU A 187 14.69 1.67 -1.68
CA LEU A 187 15.46 0.59 -2.31
C LEU A 187 15.23 0.53 -3.83
N VAL A 188 14.01 0.75 -4.33
CA VAL A 188 13.75 0.79 -5.78
C VAL A 188 14.47 1.98 -6.46
N TYR A 189 14.51 3.14 -5.81
CA TYR A 189 15.23 4.31 -6.31
C TYR A 189 16.75 4.13 -6.27
N ASP A 190 17.31 3.58 -5.18
CA ASP A 190 18.74 3.30 -5.02
C ASP A 190 19.24 2.27 -6.04
N LEU A 191 18.44 1.22 -6.28
CA LEU A 191 18.68 0.22 -7.32
C LEU A 191 18.55 0.78 -8.74
N ARG A 192 18.06 2.02 -8.89
CA ARG A 192 17.89 2.71 -10.18
C ARG A 192 17.07 1.92 -11.20
N LEU A 193 16.12 1.10 -10.73
CA LEU A 193 15.27 0.27 -11.60
C LEU A 193 14.40 1.10 -12.57
N PHE A 194 14.35 2.43 -12.38
CA PHE A 194 13.69 3.39 -13.24
C PHE A 194 14.57 4.07 -14.29
N LYS A 195 15.91 3.94 -14.28
CA LYS A 195 16.75 4.73 -15.20
C LYS A 195 18.22 4.28 -15.30
N PRO A 196 18.77 4.20 -16.53
CA PRO A 196 20.19 4.45 -16.75
C PRO A 196 20.54 5.86 -16.25
N SER A 197 21.58 6.01 -15.45
CA SER A 197 22.00 7.35 -14.99
C SER A 197 22.38 8.24 -16.17
N SER A 198 21.93 9.50 -16.14
CA SER A 198 22.49 10.51 -17.05
C SER A 198 24.01 10.58 -16.84
N PRO A 199 24.83 10.72 -17.89
CA PRO A 199 26.29 10.78 -17.75
C PRO A 199 26.75 11.79 -16.69
N TYR A 200 26.06 12.93 -16.58
CA TYR A 200 26.31 13.93 -15.55
C TYR A 200 26.07 13.42 -14.11
N VAL A 201 24.99 12.67 -13.88
CA VAL A 201 24.68 12.08 -12.56
C VAL A 201 25.68 10.98 -12.20
N GLN A 202 26.14 10.23 -13.20
CA GLN A 202 27.17 9.20 -13.03
C GLN A 202 28.51 9.83 -12.65
N ILE A 203 28.94 10.90 -13.35
CA ILE A 203 30.14 11.69 -13.03
C ILE A 203 30.03 12.32 -11.63
N VAL A 204 28.87 12.88 -11.25
CA VAL A 204 28.69 13.44 -9.90
C VAL A 204 28.75 12.35 -8.83
N MET A 205 28.23 11.14 -9.07
CA MET A 205 28.38 10.04 -8.11
C MET A 205 29.82 9.53 -7.99
N THR A 206 30.55 9.31 -9.09
CA THR A 206 31.96 8.88 -9.00
C THR A 206 32.81 9.92 -8.26
N MET A 207 32.54 11.22 -8.46
CA MET A 207 33.19 12.31 -7.71
C MET A 207 32.79 12.40 -6.22
N THR A 208 31.54 12.10 -5.85
CA THR A 208 31.03 12.34 -4.47
C THR A 208 31.04 11.10 -3.58
N GLN A 209 30.91 9.91 -4.16
CA GLN A 209 30.89 8.63 -3.44
C GLN A 209 32.25 7.92 -3.49
N GLY A 210 33.25 8.51 -4.14
CA GLY A 210 34.61 7.96 -4.24
C GLY A 210 34.69 6.68 -5.09
N GLN A 211 33.65 6.41 -5.87
CA GLN A 211 33.56 5.22 -6.72
C GLN A 211 34.44 5.43 -7.95
N ALA A 212 35.72 5.06 -7.84
CA ALA A 212 36.56 4.78 -8.99
C ALA A 212 35.96 3.62 -9.80
N ASP A 213 36.33 3.54 -11.08
CA ASP A 213 35.62 2.79 -12.13
C ASP A 213 35.79 1.25 -12.09
N ASP A 214 35.79 0.64 -10.90
CA ASP A 214 35.86 -0.82 -10.72
C ASP A 214 34.56 -1.55 -11.08
N ASN A 215 33.49 -0.82 -11.43
CA ASN A 215 32.16 -1.39 -11.70
C ASN A 215 31.81 -1.47 -13.20
N ASP A 216 32.72 -1.08 -14.10
CA ASP A 216 32.53 -1.01 -15.56
C ASP A 216 32.41 -2.41 -16.23
N GLN A 217 32.47 -3.49 -15.44
CA GLN A 217 32.18 -4.87 -15.87
C GLN A 217 30.70 -5.28 -15.69
N SER A 218 29.89 -4.51 -14.95
CA SER A 218 28.56 -4.96 -14.50
C SER A 218 27.39 -4.69 -15.47
N HIS A 219 27.55 -3.79 -16.45
CA HIS A 219 26.47 -3.43 -17.39
C HIS A 219 26.32 -4.37 -18.60
N ASN A 220 27.26 -5.31 -18.81
CA ASN A 220 27.19 -6.28 -19.91
C ASN A 220 26.57 -7.64 -19.55
N ASP A 221 26.28 -7.90 -18.27
CA ASP A 221 25.76 -9.19 -17.76
C ASP A 221 24.27 -9.15 -17.37
N GLU A 222 23.51 -8.14 -17.80
CA GLU A 222 22.06 -8.07 -17.56
C GLU A 222 21.30 -9.07 -18.44
N THR A 223 21.25 -10.32 -17.98
CA THR A 223 20.43 -11.36 -18.62
C THR A 223 18.95 -10.94 -18.66
N PRO A 224 18.17 -11.34 -19.68
CA PRO A 224 16.74 -11.00 -19.76
C PRO A 224 15.94 -11.40 -18.51
N TYR A 225 16.34 -12.49 -17.85
CA TYR A 225 15.75 -12.93 -16.58
C TYR A 225 15.89 -11.88 -15.46
N ILE A 226 17.08 -11.30 -15.29
CA ILE A 226 17.36 -10.27 -14.26
C ILE A 226 16.57 -8.98 -14.56
N LEU A 227 16.45 -8.60 -15.83
CA LEU A 227 15.64 -7.45 -16.24
C LEU A 227 14.15 -7.65 -15.88
N LEU A 228 13.58 -8.81 -16.21
CA LEU A 228 12.18 -9.12 -15.89
C LEU A 228 11.93 -9.22 -14.37
N GLU A 229 12.88 -9.80 -13.61
CA GLU A 229 12.84 -9.80 -12.14
C GLU A 229 12.75 -8.37 -11.56
N ARG A 230 13.61 -7.46 -12.06
CA ARG A 230 13.62 -6.04 -11.68
C ARG A 230 12.29 -5.34 -12.02
N GLN A 231 11.75 -5.58 -13.21
CA GLN A 231 10.47 -5.01 -13.65
C GLN A 231 9.30 -5.47 -12.77
N ARG A 232 9.22 -6.77 -12.44
CA ARG A 232 8.19 -7.28 -11.53
C ARG A 232 8.31 -6.68 -10.13
N ALA A 233 9.53 -6.54 -9.60
CA ALA A 233 9.78 -5.93 -8.30
C ALA A 233 9.32 -4.46 -8.23
N VAL A 234 9.58 -3.67 -9.27
CA VAL A 234 9.10 -2.28 -9.38
C VAL A 234 7.57 -2.22 -9.35
N LEU A 235 6.91 -3.04 -10.17
CA LEU A 235 5.45 -3.03 -10.29
C LEU A 235 4.76 -3.58 -9.03
N ALA A 236 5.40 -4.51 -8.32
CA ALA A 236 4.92 -4.97 -7.02
C ALA A 236 5.08 -3.91 -5.93
N CYS A 237 6.19 -3.16 -5.94
CA CYS A 237 6.38 -2.01 -5.06
C CYS A 237 5.30 -0.94 -5.31
N PHE A 238 4.95 -0.68 -6.58
CA PHE A 238 3.80 0.15 -6.93
C PHE A 238 2.50 -0.39 -6.33
N ILE A 239 2.13 -1.66 -6.59
CA ILE A 239 0.88 -2.25 -6.06
C ILE A 239 0.80 -2.20 -4.53
N LEU A 240 1.86 -2.61 -3.84
CA LEU A 240 1.88 -2.64 -2.38
C LEU A 240 1.85 -1.22 -1.80
N SER A 241 2.58 -0.26 -2.36
CA SER A 241 2.53 1.13 -1.90
C SER A 241 1.14 1.74 -2.07
N SER A 242 0.47 1.46 -3.20
CA SER A 242 -0.87 1.92 -3.52
C SER A 242 -1.90 1.35 -2.54
N ASN A 243 -1.85 0.05 -2.26
CA ASN A 243 -2.74 -0.57 -1.27
C ASN A 243 -2.43 -0.12 0.17
N ILE A 244 -1.17 0.01 0.56
CA ILE A 244 -0.81 0.50 1.91
C ILE A 244 -1.22 1.96 2.08
N ALA A 245 -1.12 2.79 1.04
CA ALA A 245 -1.62 4.17 1.05
C ALA A 245 -3.15 4.22 1.19
N THR A 246 -3.93 3.52 0.36
CA THR A 246 -5.40 3.54 0.45
C THR A 246 -5.94 2.93 1.74
N HIS A 247 -5.30 1.86 2.25
CA HIS A 247 -5.81 1.14 3.43
C HIS A 247 -5.32 1.72 4.75
N LEU A 248 -4.10 2.27 4.80
CA LEU A 248 -3.56 2.82 6.04
C LEU A 248 -3.61 4.34 6.08
N GLY A 249 -3.65 5.09 4.96
CA GLY A 249 -3.76 6.56 5.00
C GLY A 249 -2.63 7.27 5.76
N ARG A 250 -1.42 6.65 5.84
CA ARG A 250 -0.25 7.19 6.57
C ARG A 250 0.83 7.80 5.67
N GLN A 251 0.72 7.59 4.37
CA GLN A 251 1.73 7.93 3.37
C GLN A 251 1.09 7.97 1.97
N ASP A 252 1.70 8.72 1.06
CA ASP A 252 1.33 8.73 -0.35
C ASP A 252 1.75 7.41 -1.03
N ALA A 253 1.00 7.00 -2.04
CA ALA A 253 1.37 5.90 -2.91
C ALA A 253 2.58 6.25 -3.79
N LEU A 254 3.34 5.24 -4.22
CA LEU A 254 4.34 5.44 -5.26
C LEU A 254 3.64 5.89 -6.54
N ARG A 255 4.08 7.02 -7.11
CA ARG A 255 3.46 7.57 -8.33
C ARG A 255 3.80 6.70 -9.53
N TRP A 256 2.81 6.43 -10.38
CA TRP A 256 3.03 5.79 -11.67
C TRP A 256 3.97 6.63 -12.55
N THR A 257 4.92 5.99 -13.22
CA THR A 257 5.91 6.67 -14.07
C THR A 257 5.93 6.07 -15.48
N PRO A 258 6.41 6.81 -16.50
CA PRO A 258 6.59 6.27 -17.85
C PRO A 258 7.47 5.01 -17.91
N GLN A 259 8.37 4.83 -16.93
CA GLN A 259 9.25 3.65 -16.87
C GLN A 259 8.56 2.44 -16.23
N MET A 260 7.55 2.65 -15.38
CA MET A 260 6.65 1.56 -14.98
C MET A 260 5.76 1.11 -16.14
N GLU A 261 5.33 2.05 -16.98
CA GLU A 261 4.59 1.75 -18.21
C GLU A 261 5.46 0.94 -19.19
N GLU A 262 6.72 1.36 -19.42
CA GLU A 262 7.70 0.58 -20.20
C GLU A 262 7.94 -0.83 -19.62
N ALA A 263 8.14 -0.94 -18.31
CA ALA A 263 8.29 -2.23 -17.63
C ALA A 263 7.06 -3.15 -17.81
N LEU A 264 5.85 -2.59 -17.71
CA LEU A 264 4.60 -3.32 -17.93
C LEU A 264 4.46 -3.79 -19.39
N GLN A 265 4.90 -2.97 -20.35
CA GLN A 265 4.90 -3.33 -21.78
C GLN A 265 5.93 -4.43 -22.09
N VAL A 266 7.14 -4.38 -21.52
CA VAL A 266 8.15 -5.43 -21.69
C VAL A 266 7.66 -6.76 -21.12
N LEU A 267 7.07 -6.78 -19.93
CA LEU A 267 6.44 -7.99 -19.37
C LEU A 267 5.28 -8.50 -20.24
N THR A 268 4.48 -7.60 -20.83
CA THR A 268 3.38 -7.96 -21.74
C THR A 268 3.90 -8.61 -23.04
N ILE A 269 5.05 -8.20 -23.55
CA ILE A 269 5.62 -8.69 -24.82
C ILE A 269 6.48 -9.95 -24.61
N SER A 270 7.14 -10.09 -23.46
CA SER A 270 8.15 -11.13 -23.26
C SER A 270 7.57 -12.55 -23.16
N GLU A 271 6.34 -12.70 -22.68
CA GLU A 271 5.63 -13.99 -22.42
C GLU A 271 6.45 -15.08 -21.69
N ALA A 272 7.54 -14.71 -21.02
CA ALA A 272 8.55 -15.65 -20.52
C ALA A 272 8.12 -16.41 -19.26
N CYS A 273 7.35 -15.77 -18.36
CA CYS A 273 6.73 -16.43 -17.21
C CYS A 273 5.20 -16.42 -17.39
N PRO A 274 4.52 -17.59 -17.42
CA PRO A 274 3.06 -17.66 -17.56
C PRO A 274 2.29 -16.89 -16.50
N ALA A 275 2.88 -16.69 -15.31
CA ALA A 275 2.28 -15.96 -14.20
C ALA A 275 2.18 -14.44 -14.44
N ASP A 276 2.99 -13.90 -15.38
CA ASP A 276 2.93 -12.48 -15.76
C ASP A 276 1.55 -12.08 -16.26
N ARG A 277 0.80 -12.99 -16.91
CA ARG A 277 -0.57 -12.72 -17.41
C ARG A 277 -1.53 -12.27 -16.29
N LEU A 278 -1.45 -12.90 -15.11
CA LEU A 278 -2.22 -12.50 -13.93
C LEU A 278 -1.69 -11.19 -13.35
N PHE A 279 -0.37 -11.08 -13.20
CA PHE A 279 0.28 -9.93 -12.59
C PHE A 279 0.04 -8.63 -13.38
N ILE A 280 0.14 -8.66 -14.72
CA ILE A 280 -0.17 -7.54 -15.62
C ILE A 280 -1.61 -7.06 -15.42
N SER A 281 -2.57 -7.99 -15.26
CA SER A 281 -3.97 -7.66 -15.00
C SER A 281 -4.14 -7.00 -13.62
N GLN A 282 -3.43 -7.49 -12.59
CA GLN A 282 -3.42 -6.88 -11.26
C GLN A 282 -2.82 -5.46 -11.27
N VAL A 283 -1.72 -5.24 -12.00
CA VAL A 283 -1.10 -3.90 -12.15
C VAL A 283 -2.07 -2.92 -12.82
N ARG A 284 -2.73 -3.32 -13.91
CA ARG A 284 -3.68 -2.46 -14.64
C ARG A 284 -4.90 -2.09 -13.78
N LEU A 285 -5.44 -3.05 -13.02
CA LEU A 285 -6.50 -2.80 -12.04
C LEU A 285 -6.06 -1.80 -10.96
N GLN A 286 -4.87 -1.99 -10.39
CA GLN A 286 -4.34 -1.09 -9.36
C GLN A 286 -4.09 0.33 -9.90
N LEU A 287 -3.58 0.46 -11.12
CA LEU A 287 -3.37 1.76 -11.76
C LEU A 287 -4.69 2.52 -11.94
N LEU A 288 -5.77 1.81 -12.29
CA LEU A 288 -7.10 2.39 -12.40
C LEU A 288 -7.67 2.82 -11.02
N LYS A 289 -7.46 2.00 -9.98
CA LYS A 289 -7.79 2.33 -8.58
C LYS A 289 -7.06 3.59 -8.12
N GLN A 290 -5.74 3.66 -8.33
CA GLN A 290 -4.94 4.81 -7.92
C GLN A 290 -5.35 6.10 -8.66
N ARG A 291 -5.72 6.01 -9.94
CA ARG A 291 -6.29 7.16 -10.66
C ARG A 291 -7.64 7.60 -10.09
N ALA A 292 -8.45 6.71 -9.53
CA ALA A 292 -9.66 7.09 -8.82
C ALA A 292 -9.34 7.78 -7.48
N ASP A 293 -8.37 7.26 -6.71
CA ASP A 293 -7.87 7.89 -5.48
C ASP A 293 -7.27 9.29 -5.75
N ASP A 294 -6.43 9.45 -6.79
CA ASP A 294 -5.82 10.73 -7.19
C ASP A 294 -6.88 11.80 -7.54
N VAL A 295 -7.95 11.41 -8.24
CA VAL A 295 -9.08 12.31 -8.57
C VAL A 295 -9.83 12.74 -7.31
N ARG A 296 -10.04 11.81 -6.36
CA ARG A 296 -10.71 12.09 -5.07
C ARG A 296 -9.91 13.14 -4.26
N GLN A 297 -8.62 12.90 -4.07
CA GLN A 297 -7.72 13.78 -3.30
C GLN A 297 -7.57 15.17 -3.94
N GLN A 298 -7.50 15.26 -5.28
CA GLN A 298 -7.42 16.55 -5.97
C GLN A 298 -8.65 17.43 -5.74
N ASP A 299 -9.84 16.83 -5.63
CA ASP A 299 -11.08 17.58 -5.40
C ASP A 299 -11.23 17.98 -3.92
N GLU A 300 -10.86 17.12 -2.97
CA GLU A 300 -10.77 17.46 -1.53
C GLU A 300 -9.90 18.71 -1.30
N ALA A 301 -8.73 18.77 -1.93
CA ALA A 301 -7.82 19.92 -1.84
C ALA A 301 -8.39 21.21 -2.48
N ARG A 302 -9.32 21.09 -3.44
CA ARG A 302 -9.97 22.25 -4.10
C ARG A 302 -11.18 22.78 -3.32
N THR A 303 -11.84 21.95 -2.52
CA THR A 303 -13.01 22.34 -1.71
C THR A 303 -12.73 23.45 -0.69
N GLY A 304 -11.46 23.79 -0.42
CA GLY A 304 -11.09 24.91 0.43
C GLY A 304 -11.34 26.32 -0.16
N THR A 305 -11.46 26.49 -1.50
CA THR A 305 -11.46 27.84 -2.11
C THR A 305 -12.26 28.05 -3.41
N ALA A 306 -12.93 27.05 -4.01
CA ALA A 306 -13.58 27.19 -5.33
C ALA A 306 -15.09 26.87 -5.37
N PRO A 307 -15.90 27.54 -6.24
CA PRO A 307 -17.35 27.34 -6.32
C PRO A 307 -17.78 26.11 -7.15
N ALA A 308 -19.07 25.76 -7.06
CA ALA A 308 -19.72 24.51 -7.49
C ALA A 308 -19.62 24.08 -8.98
N ALA A 309 -18.83 24.74 -9.82
CA ALA A 309 -18.57 24.30 -11.20
C ALA A 309 -17.66 23.05 -11.30
N ALA A 310 -17.11 22.58 -10.17
CA ALA A 310 -16.15 21.47 -10.11
C ALA A 310 -16.77 20.05 -10.18
N SER A 311 -18.09 19.89 -10.09
CA SER A 311 -18.73 18.56 -10.10
C SER A 311 -18.81 17.90 -11.48
N ALA A 312 -18.97 18.69 -12.55
CA ALA A 312 -19.07 18.17 -13.92
C ALA A 312 -17.80 17.41 -14.40
N PRO A 313 -16.57 17.87 -14.12
CA PRO A 313 -15.35 17.09 -14.34
C PRO A 313 -15.37 15.70 -13.68
N ARG A 314 -15.81 15.59 -12.42
CA ARG A 314 -15.77 14.36 -11.62
C ARG A 314 -16.58 13.22 -12.24
N LEU A 315 -17.75 13.54 -12.79
CA LEU A 315 -18.62 12.59 -13.49
C LEU A 315 -18.02 12.08 -14.80
N LEU A 316 -17.29 12.93 -15.53
CA LEU A 316 -16.59 12.53 -16.75
C LEU A 316 -15.43 11.58 -16.44
N TYR A 317 -14.67 11.84 -15.36
CA TYR A 317 -13.66 10.90 -14.87
C TYR A 317 -14.29 9.57 -14.46
N LEU A 318 -15.35 9.59 -13.64
CA LEU A 318 -16.07 8.38 -13.21
C LEU A 318 -16.57 7.54 -14.41
N LYS A 319 -17.15 8.18 -15.44
CA LYS A 319 -17.61 7.49 -16.65
C LYS A 319 -16.45 6.94 -17.50
N SER A 320 -15.31 7.63 -17.57
CA SER A 320 -14.10 7.11 -18.24
C SER A 320 -13.53 5.90 -17.49
N LEU A 321 -13.35 6.02 -16.17
CA LEU A 321 -12.79 4.97 -15.32
C LEU A 321 -13.66 3.70 -15.37
N ARG A 322 -15.00 3.82 -15.34
CA ARG A 322 -15.91 2.66 -15.53
C ARG A 322 -15.77 2.01 -16.91
N ARG A 323 -15.65 2.78 -17.99
CA ARG A 323 -15.42 2.24 -19.33
C ARG A 323 -14.08 1.50 -19.40
N GLU A 324 -13.02 2.11 -18.89
CA GLU A 324 -11.69 1.52 -18.83
C GLU A 324 -11.67 0.22 -17.99
N LEU A 325 -12.42 0.16 -16.88
CA LEU A 325 -12.58 -1.08 -16.11
C LEU A 325 -13.31 -2.18 -16.90
N HIS A 326 -14.37 -1.83 -17.63
CA HIS A 326 -15.09 -2.77 -18.49
C HIS A 326 -14.19 -3.30 -19.62
N GLU A 327 -13.41 -2.42 -20.25
CA GLU A 327 -12.42 -2.80 -21.27
C GLU A 327 -11.37 -3.75 -20.67
N LEU A 328 -10.78 -3.42 -19.52
CA LEU A 328 -9.80 -4.28 -18.83
C LEU A 328 -10.38 -5.65 -18.42
N THR A 329 -11.59 -5.70 -17.86
CA THR A 329 -12.24 -6.95 -17.44
C THR A 329 -12.59 -7.85 -18.63
N SER A 330 -12.94 -7.27 -19.79
CA SER A 330 -13.15 -8.02 -21.03
C SER A 330 -11.89 -8.69 -21.59
N LEU A 331 -10.70 -8.19 -21.20
CA LEU A 331 -9.39 -8.72 -21.60
C LEU A 331 -8.81 -9.74 -20.60
N PHE A 332 -9.56 -10.12 -19.55
CA PHE A 332 -9.06 -11.07 -18.55
C PHE A 332 -8.87 -12.47 -19.14
N PRO A 333 -7.70 -13.11 -18.95
CA PRO A 333 -7.48 -14.50 -19.31
C PRO A 333 -8.54 -15.45 -18.72
N HIS A 334 -9.36 -16.06 -19.58
CA HIS A 334 -10.42 -16.98 -19.16
C HIS A 334 -9.91 -18.35 -18.66
N ASP A 335 -8.64 -18.64 -18.91
CA ASP A 335 -7.95 -19.90 -18.61
C ASP A 335 -7.17 -19.90 -17.27
N LEU A 336 -7.18 -18.79 -16.52
CA LEU A 336 -6.47 -18.69 -15.24
C LEU A 336 -7.24 -19.33 -14.06
N PRO A 337 -6.61 -20.19 -13.23
CA PRO A 337 -7.20 -20.70 -11.98
C PRO A 337 -7.56 -19.60 -10.97
N GLN A 338 -6.93 -18.43 -11.05
CA GLN A 338 -7.14 -17.28 -10.17
C GLN A 338 -8.14 -16.26 -10.74
N LEU A 339 -8.89 -16.61 -11.78
CA LEU A 339 -9.82 -15.70 -12.46
C LEU A 339 -10.84 -15.09 -11.50
N ASP A 340 -11.34 -15.83 -10.51
CA ASP A 340 -12.32 -15.31 -9.54
C ASP A 340 -11.69 -14.33 -8.53
N ILE A 341 -10.41 -14.51 -8.19
CA ILE A 341 -9.65 -13.53 -7.38
C ILE A 341 -9.45 -12.24 -8.19
N LEU A 342 -9.15 -12.36 -9.50
CA LEU A 342 -8.98 -11.21 -10.38
C LEU A 342 -10.31 -10.46 -10.61
N LYS A 343 -11.43 -11.18 -10.75
CA LYS A 343 -12.77 -10.59 -10.83
C LYS A 343 -13.19 -9.94 -9.51
N ALA A 344 -12.90 -10.55 -8.36
CA ALA A 344 -13.10 -9.92 -7.05
C ALA A 344 -12.31 -8.61 -6.93
N HIS A 345 -11.03 -8.60 -7.36
CA HIS A 345 -10.24 -7.38 -7.41
C HIS A 345 -10.90 -6.33 -8.33
N ALA A 346 -11.42 -6.70 -9.50
CA ALA A 346 -12.15 -5.77 -10.37
C ALA A 346 -13.41 -5.18 -9.70
N GLN A 347 -14.21 -5.97 -8.97
CA GLN A 347 -15.35 -5.47 -8.19
C GLN A 347 -14.89 -4.46 -7.13
N TYR A 348 -13.77 -4.74 -6.44
CA TYR A 348 -13.18 -3.83 -5.47
C TYR A 348 -12.69 -2.51 -6.10
N VAL A 349 -12.09 -2.55 -7.30
CA VAL A 349 -11.74 -1.32 -8.05
C VAL A 349 -12.99 -0.52 -8.42
N GLU A 350 -14.09 -1.17 -8.80
CA GLU A 350 -15.36 -0.48 -9.08
C GLU A 350 -15.95 0.19 -7.83
N LEU A 351 -15.84 -0.44 -6.64
CA LEU A 351 -16.22 0.19 -5.38
C LEU A 351 -15.44 1.49 -5.11
N HIS A 352 -14.12 1.50 -5.38
CA HIS A 352 -13.31 2.72 -5.28
C HIS A 352 -13.68 3.78 -6.34
N ILE A 353 -14.07 3.38 -7.55
CA ILE A 353 -14.59 4.31 -8.56
C ILE A 353 -15.96 4.86 -8.12
N ASN A 354 -16.83 4.07 -7.50
CA ASN A 354 -18.14 4.53 -7.01
C ASN A 354 -18.03 5.48 -5.80
N GLN A 355 -16.98 5.35 -4.97
CA GLN A 355 -16.66 6.34 -3.93
C GLN A 355 -16.44 7.76 -4.50
N LEU A 356 -16.11 7.90 -5.80
CA LEU A 356 -16.11 9.19 -6.49
C LEU A 356 -17.50 9.85 -6.63
N ALA A 357 -18.57 9.26 -6.10
CA ALA A 357 -19.87 9.94 -6.00
C ALA A 357 -20.33 10.20 -4.55
N TYR A 358 -19.68 9.60 -3.54
CA TYR A 358 -20.18 9.65 -2.17
C TYR A 358 -20.02 11.03 -1.52
N SER A 359 -18.90 11.71 -1.75
CA SER A 359 -18.66 13.07 -1.22
C SER A 359 -19.32 14.19 -2.05
N VAL A 360 -20.22 13.86 -2.97
CA VAL A 360 -21.12 14.84 -3.60
C VAL A 360 -22.23 15.20 -2.60
N ARG A 361 -22.04 16.29 -1.85
CA ARG A 361 -23.01 16.75 -0.84
C ARG A 361 -24.34 17.19 -1.47
N PRO A 362 -25.51 16.90 -0.84
CA PRO A 362 -26.80 17.44 -1.26
C PRO A 362 -26.92 18.97 -1.11
N ASP A 363 -26.32 19.53 -0.05
CA ASP A 363 -26.40 20.96 0.30
C ASP A 363 -25.17 21.72 -0.23
N SER A 364 -25.20 22.79 -1.03
CA SER A 364 -26.27 23.67 -1.60
C SER A 364 -25.68 24.43 -2.84
N PRO A 365 -26.32 25.46 -3.45
CA PRO A 365 -27.42 25.46 -4.44
C PRO A 365 -27.04 26.32 -5.70
N PRO A 366 -27.96 26.92 -6.51
CA PRO A 366 -29.27 26.52 -7.03
C PRO A 366 -29.26 26.50 -8.59
N LEU A 367 -29.04 25.33 -9.20
CA LEU A 367 -29.29 25.13 -10.64
C LEU A 367 -29.97 23.77 -10.83
N ASN A 368 -30.70 23.59 -11.94
CA ASN A 368 -31.51 22.40 -12.27
C ASN A 368 -30.72 21.07 -12.42
N LEU A 369 -29.45 21.04 -12.00
CA LEU A 369 -28.54 19.90 -11.95
C LEU A 369 -28.60 19.15 -10.62
N SER A 370 -29.17 19.73 -9.55
CA SER A 370 -29.22 19.09 -8.21
C SER A 370 -29.84 17.69 -8.25
N GLY A 371 -30.97 17.50 -8.94
CA GLY A 371 -31.60 16.18 -9.11
C GLY A 371 -30.82 15.20 -9.98
N VAL A 372 -30.02 15.69 -10.95
CA VAL A 372 -29.16 14.83 -11.79
C VAL A 372 -27.97 14.32 -10.97
N LEU A 373 -27.35 15.21 -10.18
CA LEU A 373 -26.25 14.87 -9.28
C LEU A 373 -26.68 13.94 -8.14
N GLY A 374 -27.87 14.15 -7.58
CA GLY A 374 -28.49 13.25 -6.60
C GLY A 374 -28.71 11.85 -7.18
N PHE A 375 -29.31 11.76 -8.38
CA PHE A 375 -29.54 10.49 -9.05
C PHE A 375 -28.23 9.74 -9.37
N GLU A 376 -27.20 10.42 -9.89
CA GLU A 376 -25.92 9.77 -10.16
C GLU A 376 -25.21 9.30 -8.87
N ARG A 377 -25.34 10.03 -7.75
CA ARG A 377 -24.88 9.54 -6.43
C ARG A 377 -25.65 8.29 -5.99
N LEU A 378 -26.97 8.29 -6.12
CA LEU A 378 -27.83 7.15 -5.77
C LEU A 378 -27.52 5.90 -6.63
N GLU A 379 -27.30 6.10 -7.93
CA GLU A 379 -26.85 5.05 -8.87
C GLU A 379 -25.50 4.46 -8.40
N CYS A 380 -24.54 5.29 -7.99
CA CYS A 380 -23.25 4.81 -7.50
C CYS A 380 -23.34 4.05 -6.17
N LEU A 381 -24.21 4.49 -5.25
CA LEU A 381 -24.48 3.77 -4.00
C LEU A 381 -25.12 2.41 -4.30
N TRP A 382 -26.13 2.35 -5.17
CA TRP A 382 -26.80 1.10 -5.54
C TRP A 382 -25.86 0.13 -6.27
N ARG A 383 -25.12 0.62 -7.26
CA ARG A 383 -24.11 -0.15 -7.98
C ARG A 383 -23.06 -0.72 -7.04
N SER A 384 -22.69 -0.02 -5.97
CA SER A 384 -21.83 -0.57 -4.93
C SER A 384 -22.45 -1.73 -4.15
N VAL A 385 -23.77 -1.78 -3.94
CA VAL A 385 -24.46 -2.98 -3.39
C VAL A 385 -24.30 -4.16 -4.35
N GLU A 386 -24.45 -3.92 -5.67
CA GLU A 386 -24.30 -4.95 -6.71
C GLU A 386 -22.83 -5.42 -6.84
N ASN A 387 -21.87 -4.51 -6.72
CA ASN A 387 -20.44 -4.83 -6.68
C ASN A 387 -20.06 -5.62 -5.42
N ILE A 388 -20.59 -5.25 -4.23
CA ILE A 388 -20.42 -6.00 -2.98
C ILE A 388 -20.97 -7.42 -3.14
N LYS A 389 -22.18 -7.58 -3.67
CA LYS A 389 -22.79 -8.89 -3.93
C LYS A 389 -21.90 -9.73 -4.86
N SER A 390 -21.47 -9.15 -5.97
CA SER A 390 -20.60 -9.82 -6.94
C SER A 390 -19.24 -10.20 -6.33
N TRP A 391 -18.65 -9.34 -5.50
CA TRP A 391 -17.41 -9.64 -4.76
C TRP A 391 -17.60 -10.82 -3.81
N LEU A 392 -18.72 -10.88 -3.08
CA LEU A 392 -19.08 -11.98 -2.19
C LEU A 392 -19.28 -13.29 -2.98
N ASP A 393 -19.97 -13.24 -4.12
CA ASP A 393 -20.17 -14.41 -4.99
C ASP A 393 -18.82 -15.01 -5.45
N TYR A 394 -17.83 -14.18 -5.83
CA TYR A 394 -16.48 -14.65 -6.13
C TYR A 394 -15.74 -15.16 -4.87
N PHE A 395 -15.83 -14.45 -3.75
CA PHE A 395 -15.25 -14.88 -2.47
C PHE A 395 -15.75 -16.28 -2.06
N TYR A 396 -17.05 -16.57 -2.22
CA TYR A 396 -17.62 -17.89 -1.93
C TYR A 396 -17.12 -18.98 -2.89
N GLN A 397 -16.78 -18.66 -4.14
CA GLN A 397 -16.22 -19.60 -5.12
C GLN A 397 -14.74 -19.96 -4.87
N ILE A 398 -13.94 -19.08 -4.26
CA ILE A 398 -12.51 -19.36 -3.98
C ILE A 398 -12.36 -20.62 -3.09
N PRO A 399 -11.57 -21.64 -3.47
CA PRO A 399 -11.32 -22.81 -2.62
C PRO A 399 -10.71 -22.44 -1.26
N CYS A 400 -11.11 -23.14 -0.19
CA CYS A 400 -10.57 -22.88 1.17
C CYS A 400 -9.04 -23.02 1.22
N SER A 401 -8.50 -23.99 0.47
CA SER A 401 -7.05 -24.16 0.26
C SER A 401 -6.35 -22.92 -0.29
N ASN A 402 -7.03 -22.11 -1.10
CA ASN A 402 -6.46 -20.93 -1.74
C ASN A 402 -6.59 -19.69 -0.85
N LEU A 403 -7.51 -19.68 0.13
CA LEU A 403 -7.64 -18.58 1.08
C LEU A 403 -6.40 -18.42 1.97
N VAL A 404 -5.81 -19.52 2.43
CA VAL A 404 -4.62 -19.49 3.32
C VAL A 404 -3.44 -18.72 2.70
N GLY A 405 -3.31 -18.75 1.37
CA GLY A 405 -2.24 -18.07 0.65
C GLY A 405 -2.54 -16.63 0.20
N GLN A 406 -3.69 -16.06 0.55
CA GLN A 406 -4.05 -14.72 0.07
C GLN A 406 -3.20 -13.61 0.72
N PRO A 407 -2.75 -12.61 -0.07
CA PRO A 407 -1.97 -11.48 0.43
C PRO A 407 -2.80 -10.56 1.33
N PHE A 408 -2.14 -9.73 2.15
CA PHE A 408 -2.79 -8.84 3.12
C PHE A 408 -3.88 -7.98 2.48
N HIS A 409 -3.62 -7.48 1.26
CA HIS A 409 -4.52 -6.56 0.58
C HIS A 409 -5.85 -7.23 0.20
N PHE A 410 -5.88 -8.54 -0.10
CA PHE A 410 -7.14 -9.27 -0.29
C PHE A 410 -8.02 -9.25 0.98
N TRP A 411 -7.41 -9.43 2.15
CA TRP A 411 -8.12 -9.33 3.43
C TRP A 411 -8.57 -7.90 3.72
N SER A 412 -7.79 -6.89 3.33
CA SER A 412 -8.23 -5.49 3.37
C SER A 412 -9.39 -5.17 2.41
N GLN A 413 -9.46 -5.82 1.23
CA GLN A 413 -10.62 -5.75 0.32
C GLN A 413 -11.86 -6.35 0.96
N MET A 414 -11.73 -7.52 1.62
CA MET A 414 -12.82 -8.15 2.38
C MET A 414 -13.34 -7.20 3.47
N VAL A 415 -12.43 -6.64 4.26
CA VAL A 415 -12.75 -5.69 5.33
C VAL A 415 -13.45 -4.45 4.79
N LEU A 416 -12.98 -3.85 3.69
CA LEU A 416 -13.69 -2.72 3.06
C LEU A 416 -15.09 -3.12 2.60
N THR A 417 -15.22 -4.28 1.95
CA THR A 417 -16.51 -4.78 1.44
C THR A 417 -17.53 -4.94 2.56
N VAL A 418 -17.13 -5.47 3.72
CA VAL A 418 -17.99 -5.57 4.91
C VAL A 418 -18.32 -4.19 5.50
N THR A 419 -17.35 -3.27 5.58
CA THR A 419 -17.58 -1.90 6.09
C THR A 419 -18.51 -1.10 5.17
N LEU A 420 -18.39 -1.24 3.86
CA LEU A 420 -19.29 -0.60 2.89
C LEU A 420 -20.70 -1.20 2.96
N LEU A 421 -20.83 -2.52 3.08
CA LEU A 421 -22.14 -3.16 3.27
C LEU A 421 -22.80 -2.68 4.57
N LYS A 422 -22.02 -2.60 5.66
CA LYS A 422 -22.46 -2.08 6.95
C LYS A 422 -23.01 -0.65 6.80
N TYR A 423 -22.26 0.23 6.13
CA TYR A 423 -22.64 1.62 5.85
C TYR A 423 -23.93 1.70 5.01
N LEU A 424 -23.97 1.03 3.86
CA LEU A 424 -25.11 1.06 2.93
C LEU A 424 -26.40 0.49 3.55
N SER A 425 -26.29 -0.44 4.51
CA SER A 425 -27.44 -1.03 5.21
C SER A 425 -28.11 -0.14 6.27
N VAL A 426 -27.47 0.99 6.62
CA VAL A 426 -27.90 1.94 7.67
C VAL A 426 -27.70 3.40 7.27
N LEU A 427 -27.61 3.66 5.96
CA LEU A 427 -27.40 4.99 5.42
C LEU A 427 -28.68 5.83 5.57
N GLU A 428 -28.60 6.86 6.41
CA GLU A 428 -29.67 7.85 6.61
C GLU A 428 -29.72 8.84 5.44
N ASP A 429 -30.51 8.51 4.43
CA ASP A 429 -30.78 9.37 3.27
C ASP A 429 -32.25 9.20 2.84
N PRO A 430 -33.05 10.29 2.70
CA PRO A 430 -34.47 10.19 2.37
C PRO A 430 -34.78 9.50 1.02
N GLU A 431 -33.82 9.45 0.09
CA GLU A 431 -33.98 8.81 -1.22
C GLU A 431 -33.41 7.38 -1.26
N TRP A 432 -32.87 6.87 -0.14
CA TRP A 432 -32.21 5.57 -0.05
C TRP A 432 -33.05 4.51 0.69
N ASP A 433 -33.28 3.37 0.04
CA ASP A 433 -34.01 2.25 0.63
C ASP A 433 -33.04 1.23 1.27
N CYS A 434 -32.77 1.40 2.57
CA CYS A 434 -32.00 0.43 3.36
C CYS A 434 -32.62 -0.98 3.36
N GLN A 435 -33.94 -1.12 3.19
CA GLN A 435 -34.57 -2.44 3.12
C GLN A 435 -34.30 -3.13 1.78
N ALA A 436 -34.26 -2.39 0.67
CA ALA A 436 -33.82 -2.92 -0.62
C ALA A 436 -32.36 -3.41 -0.58
N VAL A 437 -31.48 -2.71 0.16
CA VAL A 437 -30.10 -3.19 0.41
C VAL A 437 -30.11 -4.51 1.16
N ARG A 438 -30.82 -4.60 2.30
CA ARG A 438 -30.91 -5.81 3.13
C ARG A 438 -31.54 -7.00 2.39
N ASN A 439 -32.50 -6.74 1.49
CA ASN A 439 -33.10 -7.76 0.63
C ASN A 439 -32.13 -8.25 -0.47
N THR A 440 -31.18 -7.41 -0.90
CA THR A 440 -30.21 -7.73 -1.97
C THR A 440 -28.96 -8.42 -1.43
N VAL A 441 -28.45 -7.95 -0.28
CA VAL A 441 -27.31 -8.52 0.46
C VAL A 441 -27.61 -8.46 1.97
N HIS A 442 -28.10 -9.57 2.53
CA HIS A 442 -28.49 -9.62 3.94
C HIS A 442 -27.26 -9.71 4.87
N LEU A 443 -27.00 -8.66 5.65
CA LEU A 443 -25.76 -8.49 6.41
C LEU A 443 -25.47 -9.66 7.38
N ILE A 444 -26.43 -10.10 8.19
CA ILE A 444 -26.23 -11.19 9.17
C ILE A 444 -25.85 -12.48 8.44
N SER A 445 -26.62 -12.85 7.41
CA SER A 445 -26.37 -14.07 6.61
C SER A 445 -25.05 -14.00 5.85
N THR A 446 -24.64 -12.82 5.38
CA THR A 446 -23.30 -12.61 4.81
C THR A 446 -22.22 -12.89 5.85
N MET A 447 -22.35 -12.38 7.07
CA MET A 447 -21.39 -12.67 8.15
C MET A 447 -21.35 -14.18 8.46
N ASP A 448 -22.50 -14.84 8.56
CA ASP A 448 -22.60 -16.29 8.80
C ASP A 448 -21.89 -17.12 7.71
N CYS A 449 -22.14 -16.82 6.43
CA CYS A 449 -21.50 -17.52 5.31
C CYS A 449 -19.99 -17.27 5.26
N MET A 450 -19.53 -16.05 5.55
CA MET A 450 -18.10 -15.73 5.62
C MET A 450 -17.42 -16.43 6.80
N LEU A 451 -18.03 -16.43 7.99
CA LEU A 451 -17.56 -17.17 9.17
C LEU A 451 -17.43 -18.66 8.88
N GLN A 452 -18.47 -19.28 8.33
CA GLN A 452 -18.44 -20.70 7.94
C GLN A 452 -17.28 -21.01 6.98
N LYS A 453 -17.00 -20.12 6.02
CA LYS A 453 -15.90 -20.29 5.06
C LYS A 453 -14.53 -20.16 5.73
N LEU A 454 -14.36 -19.21 6.66
CA LEU A 454 -13.12 -19.07 7.43
C LEU A 454 -12.89 -20.27 8.37
N ASP A 455 -13.94 -20.78 9.02
CA ASP A 455 -13.88 -21.97 9.88
C ASP A 455 -13.56 -23.26 9.11
N LEU A 456 -14.00 -23.37 7.85
CA LEU A 456 -13.58 -24.46 6.96
C LEU A 456 -12.11 -24.28 6.53
N SER A 457 -11.67 -23.06 6.25
CA SER A 457 -10.29 -22.76 5.85
C SER A 457 -9.30 -22.93 7.01
N GLY A 458 -9.70 -22.66 8.24
CA GLY A 458 -8.91 -22.93 9.46
C GLY A 458 -8.72 -24.40 9.80
N LYS A 459 -9.20 -25.34 8.95
CA LYS A 459 -8.96 -26.78 9.07
C LYS A 459 -7.88 -27.28 8.10
N GLU A 460 -7.32 -26.40 7.27
CA GLU A 460 -6.17 -26.72 6.43
C GLU A 460 -4.96 -27.13 7.31
N PRO A 461 -4.17 -28.13 6.90
CA PRO A 461 -3.16 -28.74 7.76
C PRO A 461 -2.04 -27.78 8.19
N GLU A 462 -1.82 -26.69 7.44
CA GLU A 462 -0.84 -25.66 7.75
C GLU A 462 -1.31 -24.68 8.85
N LEU A 463 -2.61 -24.66 9.18
CA LEU A 463 -3.24 -23.76 10.17
C LEU A 463 -3.50 -24.44 11.53
N GLN A 464 -2.64 -25.39 11.95
CA GLN A 464 -2.71 -26.07 13.25
C GLN A 464 -2.22 -25.19 14.43
N CYS A 465 -2.73 -23.96 14.53
CA CYS A 465 -2.49 -23.03 15.63
C CYS A 465 -3.73 -22.19 15.95
N ASP A 466 -3.92 -21.83 17.22
CA ASP A 466 -5.13 -21.12 17.66
C ASP A 466 -5.08 -19.60 17.41
N ASP A 467 -3.96 -19.07 16.91
CA ASP A 467 -3.67 -17.64 16.77
C ASP A 467 -3.37 -17.19 15.32
N HIS A 468 -3.79 -17.94 14.31
CA HIS A 468 -3.62 -17.55 12.91
C HIS A 468 -4.57 -16.42 12.46
N LEU A 469 -4.21 -15.69 11.39
CA LEU A 469 -4.98 -14.53 10.87
C LEU A 469 -6.48 -14.81 10.72
N LEU A 470 -6.87 -15.98 10.19
CA LEU A 470 -8.30 -16.26 9.97
C LEU A 470 -9.13 -16.33 11.28
N LYS A 471 -8.53 -16.60 12.45
CA LYS A 471 -9.21 -16.51 13.75
C LYS A 471 -9.52 -15.07 14.10
N PHE A 472 -8.55 -14.17 13.93
CA PHE A 472 -8.74 -12.73 14.12
C PHE A 472 -9.77 -12.13 13.16
N LEU A 473 -9.77 -12.57 11.89
CA LEU A 473 -10.81 -12.18 10.93
C LEU A 473 -12.19 -12.76 11.29
N SER A 474 -12.27 -13.98 11.81
CA SER A 474 -13.53 -14.55 12.32
C SER A 474 -14.03 -13.79 13.56
N LYS A 475 -13.14 -13.36 14.46
CA LYS A 475 -13.47 -12.49 15.60
C LYS A 475 -14.07 -11.17 15.10
N LEU A 476 -13.46 -10.53 14.10
CA LEU A 476 -13.99 -9.31 13.46
C LEU A 476 -15.40 -9.52 12.87
N LEU A 477 -15.58 -10.56 12.04
CA LEU A 477 -16.89 -10.87 11.43
C LEU A 477 -17.96 -11.19 12.49
N THR A 478 -17.58 -11.86 13.59
CA THR A 478 -18.49 -12.15 14.71
C THR A 478 -18.97 -10.86 15.39
N ARG A 479 -18.08 -9.87 15.58
CA ARG A 479 -18.47 -8.54 16.11
C ARG A 479 -19.35 -7.77 15.12
N CYS A 480 -19.07 -7.83 13.82
CA CYS A 480 -19.93 -7.26 12.78
C CYS A 480 -21.33 -7.89 12.76
N ARG A 481 -21.42 -9.21 12.99
CA ARG A 481 -22.68 -9.97 13.10
C ARG A 481 -23.49 -9.54 14.33
N GLN A 482 -22.86 -9.50 15.51
CA GLN A 482 -23.49 -9.05 16.77
C GLN A 482 -24.05 -7.61 16.66
N TRP A 483 -23.30 -6.71 16.02
CA TRP A 483 -23.75 -5.35 15.75
C TRP A 483 -25.00 -5.30 14.85
N ALA A 484 -25.08 -6.18 13.85
CA ALA A 484 -26.22 -6.25 12.93
C ALA A 484 -27.48 -6.80 13.61
N GLU A 485 -27.34 -7.79 14.49
CA GLU A 485 -28.44 -8.32 15.31
C GLU A 485 -28.98 -7.25 16.27
N ALA A 486 -28.10 -6.55 17.00
CA ALA A 486 -28.52 -5.51 17.94
C ALA A 486 -29.36 -4.40 17.28
N ARG A 487 -29.02 -4.00 16.05
CA ARG A 487 -29.81 -2.99 15.31
C ARG A 487 -31.13 -3.53 14.78
N HIS A 488 -31.19 -4.78 14.35
CA HIS A 488 -32.44 -5.42 13.96
C HIS A 488 -33.43 -5.51 15.15
N ASP A 489 -32.91 -5.77 16.35
CA ASP A 489 -33.71 -5.80 17.59
C ASP A 489 -34.17 -4.40 18.05
N GLU A 490 -33.42 -3.34 17.74
CA GLU A 490 -33.86 -1.95 17.96
C GLU A 490 -34.97 -1.55 16.98
N GLU A 491 -34.82 -1.85 15.68
CA GLU A 491 -35.82 -1.54 14.64
C GLU A 491 -37.15 -2.30 14.83
N THR A 492 -37.13 -3.47 15.49
CA THR A 492 -38.33 -4.30 15.71
C THR A 492 -39.05 -4.06 17.04
N ARG A 493 -38.52 -3.19 17.93
CA ARG A 493 -39.20 -2.80 19.18
C ARG A 493 -40.37 -1.85 18.91
N PRO A 494 -41.58 -2.10 19.44
CA PRO A 494 -42.68 -1.15 19.33
C PRO A 494 -42.34 0.17 20.04
N CYS A 495 -42.51 1.31 19.36
CA CYS A 495 -42.30 2.64 19.94
C CYS A 495 -43.15 2.90 21.20
N GLN A 496 -42.57 2.66 22.37
CA GLN A 496 -43.08 3.17 23.64
C GLN A 496 -42.36 4.48 23.97
N THR A 497 -42.99 5.59 23.55
CA THR A 497 -42.77 6.97 24.02
C THR A 497 -41.42 7.28 24.66
N ALA A 498 -40.40 7.54 23.83
CA ALA A 498 -39.18 8.21 24.28
C ALA A 498 -39.39 9.73 24.29
N SER A 499 -38.95 10.39 25.37
CA SER A 499 -38.95 11.85 25.53
C SER A 499 -37.91 12.53 24.61
N PRO A 500 -38.14 13.78 24.16
CA PRO A 500 -37.36 14.43 23.10
C PRO A 500 -36.02 15.04 23.59
N ASP A 501 -35.36 14.40 24.56
CA ASP A 501 -34.09 14.86 25.17
C ASP A 501 -33.01 13.77 25.06
N THR A 502 -32.74 13.32 23.84
CA THR A 502 -31.44 12.71 23.51
C THR A 502 -30.73 13.63 22.54
N THR A 503 -29.61 14.18 23.00
CA THR A 503 -28.71 15.03 22.23
C THR A 503 -28.39 14.40 20.89
N SER A 504 -28.54 15.19 19.82
CA SER A 504 -28.01 14.91 18.49
C SER A 504 -26.50 14.66 18.58
N HIS A 505 -26.10 13.42 18.80
CA HIS A 505 -24.77 12.97 18.45
C HIS A 505 -24.65 13.18 16.95
N ASN A 506 -23.82 14.13 16.52
CA ASN A 506 -23.41 14.22 15.13
C ASN A 506 -22.85 12.84 14.76
N HIS A 507 -23.57 12.12 13.90
CA HIS A 507 -23.13 10.84 13.36
C HIS A 507 -22.03 11.12 12.34
N HIS A 508 -20.88 11.56 12.86
CA HIS A 508 -19.70 11.81 12.05
C HIS A 508 -19.27 10.47 11.50
N ILE A 509 -19.47 10.31 10.18
CA ILE A 509 -19.01 9.16 9.42
C ILE A 509 -17.52 8.96 9.79
N PRO A 510 -17.10 7.78 10.27
CA PRO A 510 -15.68 7.47 10.41
C PRO A 510 -15.12 7.49 8.99
N ASP A 511 -14.19 8.41 8.75
CA ASP A 511 -13.84 8.88 7.42
C ASP A 511 -13.64 7.74 6.41
N LEU A 512 -14.61 7.63 5.50
CA LEU A 512 -14.67 6.57 4.50
C LEU A 512 -13.58 6.76 3.45
N ASP A 513 -13.02 7.97 3.35
CA ASP A 513 -12.18 8.40 2.24
C ASP A 513 -10.78 7.77 2.25
N GLN A 514 -10.33 7.15 3.35
CA GLN A 514 -9.03 6.42 3.44
C GLN A 514 -8.98 5.19 4.37
N MET A 515 -10.12 4.60 4.78
CA MET A 515 -10.16 3.51 5.79
C MET A 515 -9.32 3.82 7.07
N VAL A 516 -9.23 5.08 7.50
CA VAL A 516 -8.25 5.57 8.51
C VAL A 516 -8.25 4.74 9.80
N TRP A 517 -9.39 4.17 10.18
CA TRP A 517 -9.54 3.26 11.32
C TRP A 517 -8.69 1.98 11.23
N MET A 518 -8.28 1.52 10.04
CA MET A 518 -7.31 0.44 9.89
C MET A 518 -5.92 0.79 10.45
N GLN A 519 -5.59 2.08 10.64
CA GLN A 519 -4.35 2.48 11.33
C GLN A 519 -4.33 2.06 12.80
N SER A 520 -5.50 2.06 13.45
CA SER A 520 -5.62 1.67 14.86
C SER A 520 -5.97 0.20 15.04
N MET A 521 -6.23 -0.54 13.95
CA MET A 521 -6.75 -1.91 14.00
C MET A 521 -5.81 -2.89 14.70
N ASP A 522 -6.25 -3.34 15.88
CA ASP A 522 -5.65 -4.45 16.59
C ASP A 522 -6.73 -5.49 16.90
N LEU A 523 -6.79 -6.55 16.09
CA LEU A 523 -7.71 -7.66 16.30
C LEU A 523 -7.24 -8.61 17.43
N GLY A 524 -5.99 -8.45 17.88
CA GLY A 524 -5.43 -9.14 19.05
C GLY A 524 -5.96 -8.58 20.37
N ASP A 525 -6.23 -7.27 20.43
CA ASP A 525 -6.80 -6.60 21.60
C ASP A 525 -8.34 -6.57 21.57
N ASP A 526 -8.99 -7.01 22.65
CA ASP A 526 -10.44 -6.89 22.80
C ASP A 526 -10.90 -5.45 23.08
N GLN A 527 -10.06 -4.61 23.70
CA GLN A 527 -10.41 -3.21 23.97
C GLN A 527 -10.50 -2.37 22.69
N TRP A 528 -9.76 -2.74 21.64
CA TRP A 528 -9.86 -2.07 20.34
C TRP A 528 -11.28 -2.16 19.76
N PHE A 529 -11.91 -3.34 19.86
CA PHE A 529 -13.28 -3.55 19.38
C PHE A 529 -14.30 -2.67 20.10
N GLU A 530 -14.16 -2.49 21.42
CA GLU A 530 -15.04 -1.61 22.20
C GLU A 530 -14.90 -0.15 21.76
N ASN A 531 -13.65 0.32 21.69
CA ASN A 531 -13.32 1.71 21.41
C ASN A 531 -13.66 2.16 19.98
N VAL A 532 -13.56 1.26 18.97
CA VAL A 532 -13.75 1.62 17.56
C VAL A 532 -15.12 1.21 17.01
N LEU A 533 -15.74 0.12 17.50
CA LEU A 533 -17.08 -0.29 17.04
C LEU A 533 -18.22 0.13 17.97
N GLY A 534 -17.92 0.66 19.15
CA GLY A 534 -18.93 1.14 20.12
C GLY A 534 -19.75 0.02 20.78
N MET A 535 -19.24 -1.21 20.77
CA MET A 535 -19.93 -2.40 21.29
C MET A 535 -19.29 -2.84 22.62
N PRO A 536 -19.97 -2.75 23.78
CA PRO A 536 -19.41 -3.17 25.05
C PRO A 536 -19.26 -4.70 25.13
N THR A 537 -18.19 -5.17 25.80
CA THR A 537 -17.92 -6.60 26.05
C THR A 537 -18.90 -7.28 27.00
N THR A 538 -19.76 -6.53 27.69
CA THR A 538 -20.70 -7.05 28.71
C THR A 538 -21.96 -7.69 28.12
N PHE A 539 -21.77 -8.74 27.32
CA PHE A 539 -22.76 -9.80 27.09
C PHE A 539 -22.04 -11.15 27.23
N TYR A 540 -21.73 -11.49 28.48
CA TYR A 540 -21.29 -12.82 28.93
C TYR A 540 -22.48 -13.58 29.54
#